data_AF-A0A2M8SWC5-F1
#
_entry.id   AF-A0A2M8SWC5-F1
#
_cell.length_a   1.000
_cell.length_b   1.000
_cell.length_c   1.000
_cell.angle_alpha   90.00
_cell.angle_beta   90.00
_cell.angle_gamma   90.00
#
_symmetry.space_group_name_H-M   'P 1'
#
loop_
_entity.id
_entity.type
_entity.pdbx_description
1 polymer ?
#
loop_
_entity_poly.entity_id
_entity_poly.type
_entity_poly.pdbx_seq_one_letter_code
_entity_poly.pdbx_strand_id
1 'polypeptide(L)' 'MKYGFAYKNGKLVNIFCGKEELYNELKAFLVKTFSISVKEVSRPQYIAEQKANNWNDTYSI' A
#
# COMPACT_ATOMS: atom_id res chain seq x y z
N MET A 1 -5.71 1.45 -12.09
CA MET A 1 -5.35 0.85 -10.78
C MET A 1 -4.35 1.77 -10.13
N LYS A 2 -4.58 2.17 -8.88
CA LYS A 2 -3.63 2.96 -8.08
C LYS A 2 -2.91 2.06 -7.09
N TYR A 3 -1.70 2.45 -6.73
CA TYR A 3 -0.80 1.69 -5.86
C TYR A 3 -0.29 2.61 -4.76
N GLY A 4 -0.31 2.14 -3.52
CA GLY A 4 -0.01 2.97 -2.36
C GLY A 4 0.92 2.25 -1.40
N PHE A 5 1.86 3.00 -0.86
CA PHE A 5 2.72 2.62 0.25
C PHE A 5 2.22 3.31 1.52
N ALA A 6 1.91 2.52 2.54
CA ALA A 6 1.44 2.99 3.83
C ALA A 6 2.58 2.98 4.85
N TYR A 7 2.85 4.13 5.45
CA TYR A 7 3.91 4.31 6.44
C TYR A 7 3.36 4.72 7.79
N LYS A 8 3.95 4.17 8.85
CA LYS A 8 3.73 4.60 10.23
C LYS A 8 5.10 4.87 10.86
N ASN A 9 5.28 6.06 11.40
CA ASN A 9 6.56 6.50 12.00
C ASN A 9 7.76 6.30 11.04
N GLY A 10 7.58 6.61 9.76
CA GLY A 10 8.61 6.49 8.72
C GLY A 10 8.91 5.06 8.25
N LYS A 11 8.29 4.03 8.84
CA LYS A 11 8.45 2.63 8.44
C LYS A 11 7.30 2.20 7.52
N LEU A 12 7.63 1.49 6.44
CA LEU A 12 6.64 0.86 5.58
C LEU A 12 5.94 -0.24 6.38
N VAL A 13 4.63 -0.13 6.55
CA VAL A 13 3.82 -1.09 7.34
C VAL A 13 2.86 -1.89 6.46
N ASN A 14 2.52 -1.36 5.29
CA ASN A 14 1.67 -2.06 4.33
C ASN A 14 1.83 -1.45 2.93
N ILE A 15 1.43 -2.19 1.92
CA ILE A 15 1.21 -1.70 0.56
C ILE A 15 -0.16 -2.19 0.09
N PHE A 16 -0.82 -1.41 -0.73
CA PHE A 16 -2.13 -1.78 -1.25
C PHE A 16 -2.32 -1.24 -2.66
N CYS A 17 -3.23 -1.86 -3.40
CA CYS A 17 -3.66 -1.36 -4.69
C CYS A 17 -5.17 -1.50 -4.84
N GLY A 18 -5.78 -0.61 -5.63
CA GLY A 18 -7.22 -0.61 -5.86
C GLY A 18 -7.63 0.20 -7.07
N LYS A 19 -8.88 0.03 -7.50
CA LYS A 19 -9.51 0.98 -8.42
C LYS A 19 -9.59 2.35 -7.73
N GLU A 20 -9.69 3.42 -8.52
CA GLU A 20 -9.51 4.78 -8.01
C GLU A 20 -10.37 5.12 -6.78
N GLU A 21 -11.68 4.82 -6.84
CA GLU A 21 -12.60 5.09 -5.73
C GLU A 21 -12.21 4.31 -4.47
N LEU A 22 -12.09 2.98 -4.57
CA LEU A 22 -11.68 2.12 -3.45
C LEU A 22 -10.31 2.52 -2.88
N TYR A 23 -9.36 2.89 -3.73
CA TYR A 23 -8.04 3.35 -3.30
C TYR A 23 -8.14 4.64 -2.48
N ASN A 24 -8.94 5.60 -2.95
CA ASN A 24 -9.13 6.87 -2.27
C ASN A 24 -9.86 6.70 -0.93
N GLU A 25 -10.88 5.85 -0.89
CA GLU A 25 -11.61 5.50 0.35
C GLU A 25 -10.68 4.83 1.37
N LEU A 26 -9.92 3.82 0.94
CA LEU A 26 -8.97 3.12 1.80
C LEU A 26 -7.87 4.07 2.29
N LYS A 27 -7.32 4.91 1.41
CA LYS A 27 -6.35 5.95 1.79
C LYS A 27 -6.92 6.88 2.85
N ALA A 28 -8.14 7.39 2.66
CA ALA A 28 -8.78 8.30 3.61
C ALA A 28 -9.01 7.62 4.97
N PHE A 29 -9.46 6.36 4.97
CA PHE A 29 -9.63 5.55 6.17
C PHE A 29 -8.30 5.34 6.93
N LEU A 30 -7.22 4.97 6.22
CA LEU A 30 -5.91 4.75 6.83
C LEU A 30 -5.33 6.03 7.46
N VAL A 31 -5.45 7.15 6.77
CA VAL A 31 -5.00 8.46 7.26
C VAL A 31 -5.82 8.89 8.49
N LYS A 32 -7.16 8.85 8.39
CA LYS A 32 -8.06 9.35 9.43
C LYS A 32 -8.06 8.49 10.70
N THR A 33 -8.12 7.17 10.55
CA THR A 33 -8.31 6.25 11.68
C THR A 33 -6.98 5.87 12.33
N PHE A 34 -5.93 5.69 11.53
CA PHE A 34 -4.67 5.12 12.02
C PHE A 34 -3.50 6.11 12.01
N SER A 35 -3.72 7.36 11.59
CA SER A 35 -2.67 8.37 11.41
C SER A 35 -1.51 7.86 10.55
N ILE A 36 -1.83 7.05 9.54
CA ILE A 36 -0.87 6.48 8.59
C ILE A 36 -0.69 7.45 7.43
N SER A 37 0.55 7.70 7.02
CA SER A 37 0.82 8.44 5.79
C SER A 37 0.82 7.50 4.59
N VAL A 38 0.12 7.88 3.52
CA VAL A 38 0.05 7.09 2.29
C VAL A 38 0.73 7.85 1.16
N LYS A 39 1.67 7.19 0.50
CA LYS A 39 2.33 7.67 -0.73
C LYS A 39 1.84 6.86 -1.92
N GLU A 40 1.27 7.54 -2.92
CA GLU A 40 0.98 6.91 -4.20
C GLU A 40 2.28 6.62 -4.96
N VAL A 41 2.37 5.45 -5.55
CA VAL A 41 3.57 4.96 -6.26
C VAL A 41 3.20 4.35 -7.60
N SER A 42 4.21 4.17 -8.44
CA SER A 42 4.05 3.46 -9.71
C SER A 42 3.92 1.95 -9.49
N ARG A 43 3.28 1.26 -10.46
CA ARG A 43 3.18 -0.20 -10.47
C ARG A 43 4.55 -0.91 -10.36
N PRO A 44 5.61 -0.49 -11.07
CA PRO A 44 6.92 -1.14 -10.95
C PRO A 44 7.51 -1.04 -9.54
N GLN A 45 7.39 0.13 -8.88
CA GLN A 45 7.84 0.31 -7.49
C GLN A 45 7.08 -0.63 -6.55
N TYR A 46 5.77 -0.73 -6.72
CA TYR A 46 4.92 -1.61 -5.94
C TYR A 46 5.32 -3.09 -6.06
N ILE A 47 5.53 -3.58 -7.29
CA ILE A 47 5.94 -4.97 -7.54
C ILE A 47 7.35 -5.24 -7.00
N ALA A 48 8.27 -4.26 -7.10
CA ALA A 48 9.61 -4.39 -6.55
C ALA A 48 9.57 -4.55 -5.03
N GLU A 49 8.76 -3.74 -4.34
CA GLU A 49 8.60 -3.81 -2.88
C GLU A 49 7.95 -5.13 -2.43
N GLN A 50 6.93 -5.60 -3.16
CA GLN A 50 6.33 -6.93 -2.91
C GLN A 50 7.36 -8.05 -2.93
N LYS A 51 8.23 -8.06 -3.96
CA LYS A 51 9.27 -9.07 -4.11
C LYS A 51 10.36 -8.93 -3.05
N ALA A 52 10.77 -7.70 -2.73
CA ALA A 52 11.81 -7.44 -1.74
C ALA A 52 11.41 -7.91 -0.33
N ASN A 53 10.11 -7.84 -0.01
CA ASN A 53 9.60 -8.21 1.32
C ASN A 53 8.94 -9.60 1.36
N ASN A 54 9.01 -10.40 0.28
CA ASN A 54 8.35 -11.71 0.15
C ASN A 54 6.84 -11.69 0.46
N TRP A 55 6.15 -10.57 0.23
CA TRP A 55 4.72 -10.45 0.55
C TRP A 55 3.81 -11.25 -0.37
N ASN A 56 4.34 -11.78 -1.48
CA ASN A 56 3.62 -12.70 -2.35
C ASN A 56 3.57 -14.14 -1.81
N ASP A 57 4.46 -14.54 -0.89
CA ASP A 57 4.52 -15.93 -0.42
C ASP A 57 3.39 -16.27 0.56
N THR A 58 2.79 -15.27 1.21
CA THR A 58 1.70 -15.44 2.18
C THR A 58 0.37 -15.89 1.54
N TYR A 59 0.23 -15.73 0.22
CA TYR A 59 -0.95 -16.16 -0.54
C TYR A 59 -0.51 -17.04 -1.72
N SER A 60 0.31 -18.05 -1.44
CA SER A 60 0.42 -19.20 -2.33
C SER A 60 -0.94 -19.91 -2.34
N ILE A 61 -1.58 -19.97 -3.52
CA ILE A 61 -2.84 -20.71 -3.76
C ILE A 61 -2.65 -22.19 -3.43
#